data_AF-A0A8J3ZJL0-F1
#
_entry.id   AF-A0A8J3ZJL0-F1
#
_cell.length_a   1.000
_cell.length_b   1.000
_cell.length_c   1.000
_cell.angle_alpha   90.00
_cell.angle_beta   90.00
_cell.angle_gamma   90.00
#
_symmetry.space_group_name_H-M   'P 1'
#
loop_
_entity.id
_entity.type
_entity.pdbx_description
1 polymer ?
#
loop_
_entity_poly.entity_id
_entity_poly.type
_entity_poly.pdbx_seq_one_letter_code
_entity_poly.pdbx_strand_id
1 'polypeptide(L)' 'MLRWHLQQGRQVIPKSTKPARIAENFDVFDFDLTGEQLAAIDALDTGKRGGPEPDAVTLATFGMPIPEA' A
#
# COMPACT_ATOMS: atom_id res chain seq x y z
N MET A 1 -4.58 7.42 4.78
CA MET A 1 -3.49 6.54 4.27
C MET A 1 -3.32 6.62 2.76
N LEU A 2 -4.33 6.32 1.93
CA LEU A 2 -4.16 6.36 0.47
C LEU A 2 -3.80 7.76 -0.04
N ARG A 3 -4.51 8.81 0.42
CA ARG A 3 -4.16 10.21 0.13
C ARG A 3 -2.71 10.55 0.51
N TRP A 4 -2.26 10.11 1.68
CA TRP A 4 -0.88 10.29 2.14
C TRP A 4 0.13 9.69 1.16
N HIS A 5 -0.07 8.44 0.71
CA HIS A 5 0.80 7.82 -0.31
C HIS A 5 0.85 8.64 -1.61
N LEU A 6 -0.30 9.12 -2.08
CA LEU A 6 -0.41 9.90 -3.31
C LEU A 6 0.33 11.26 -3.20
N GLN A 7 0.14 11.99 -2.09
CA GLN A 7 0.84 13.26 -1.85
C GLN A 7 2.36 13.10 -1.64
N GLN A 8 2.81 11.91 -1.20
CA GLN A 8 4.23 11.54 -1.15
C GLN A 8 4.79 11.13 -2.53
N GLY A 9 4.02 11.27 -3.61
CA GLY A 9 4.44 10.96 -4.98
C GLY A 9 4.50 9.45 -5.30
N ARG A 10 3.86 8.60 -4.49
CA ARG A 10 3.89 7.15 -4.64
C ARG A 10 2.63 6.65 -5.35
N GLN A 11 2.80 5.61 -6.17
CA GLN A 11 1.66 4.82 -6.66
C GLN A 11 1.18 3.87 -5.55
N VAL A 12 -0.14 3.69 -5.42
CA VAL A 12 -0.75 2.86 -4.39
C VAL A 12 -1.70 1.83 -4.99
N ILE A 13 -1.63 0.59 -4.52
CA ILE A 13 -2.42 -0.56 -5.02
C ILE A 13 -3.18 -1.18 -3.83
N PRO A 14 -4.33 -0.59 -3.40
CA PRO A 14 -5.06 -1.10 -2.25
C PRO A 14 -5.77 -2.42 -2.58
N LYS A 15 -5.51 -3.46 -1.78
CA LYS A 15 -6.18 -4.76 -1.92
C LYS A 15 -7.61 -4.73 -1.36
N SER A 16 -8.59 -5.10 -2.18
CA SER A 16 -9.96 -5.37 -1.74
C SER A 16 -10.69 -6.28 -2.74
N THR A 17 -11.58 -7.13 -2.22
CA THR A 17 -12.59 -7.86 -3.03
C THR A 17 -14.01 -7.34 -2.79
N LYS A 18 -14.20 -6.39 -1.85
CA LYS A 18 -15.49 -5.83 -1.49
C LYS A 18 -15.77 -4.59 -2.34
N PRO A 19 -16.85 -4.55 -3.16
CA PRO A 19 -17.13 -3.43 -4.07
C PRO A 19 -17.20 -2.07 -3.37
N ALA A 20 -17.90 -1.99 -2.23
CA ALA A 20 -18.00 -0.74 -1.46
C ALA A 20 -16.62 -0.21 -1.02
N ARG A 21 -15.70 -1.08 -0.62
CA ARG A 21 -14.33 -0.71 -0.23
C ARG A 21 -13.49 -0.29 -1.42
N ILE A 22 -13.73 -0.86 -2.60
CA ILE A 22 -13.04 -0.43 -3.83
C ILE A 22 -13.45 0.99 -4.19
N ALA A 23 -14.75 1.31 -4.12
CA ALA A 23 -15.26 2.66 -4.33
C ALA A 23 -14.70 3.64 -3.30
N GLU A 24 -14.77 3.31 -2.01
CA GLU A 24 -14.21 4.14 -0.92
C GLU A 24 -12.70 4.35 -1.06
N ASN A 25 -11.93 3.32 -1.44
CA ASN A 25 -10.49 3.46 -1.65
C ASN A 25 -10.14 4.38 -2.83
N PHE A 26 -11.04 4.49 -3.82
CA PHE A 26 -10.86 5.37 -4.97
C PHE A 26 -11.25 6.81 -4.65
N ASP A 27 -12.14 7.02 -3.68
CA ASP A 27 -12.67 8.32 -3.27
C ASP A 27 -11.69 9.09 -2.36
N VAL A 28 -10.52 9.44 -2.90
CA VAL A 28 -9.43 10.10 -2.15
C VAL A 28 -8.80 11.29 -2.89
N PHE A 29 -9.51 11.81 -3.89
CA PHE A 29 -9.00 12.86 -4.79
C PHE A 29 -9.60 14.24 -4.54
N ASP A 30 -10.65 14.34 -3.75
CA ASP A 30 -11.43 15.55 -3.48
C ASP A 30 -10.97 16.30 -2.20
N PHE A 31 -9.96 15.79 -1.51
CA PHE A 31 -9.35 16.44 -0.35
C PHE A 31 -7.82 16.34 -0.38
N ASP A 32 -7.19 17.17 0.46
CA ASP A 32 -5.76 17.20 0.69
C ASP A 32 -5.43 17.14 2.18
N LEU A 33 -4.33 16.45 2.51
CA LEU A 33 -3.72 16.52 3.83
C LEU A 33 -2.83 17.75 3.91
N THR A 34 -2.90 18.46 5.04
CA THR A 34 -2.01 19.59 5.34
C THR A 34 -0.58 19.10 5.59
N GLY A 35 0.39 20.01 5.52
CA GLY A 35 1.79 19.69 5.85
C GLY A 35 1.96 19.11 7.26
N GLU A 36 1.22 19.62 8.24
CA GLU A 36 1.24 19.09 9.61
C GLU A 36 0.65 17.68 9.70
N GLN A 37 -0.43 17.40 8.98
CA GLN A 37 -1.03 16.07 8.94
C GLN A 37 -0.11 15.06 8.24
N LEU A 38 0.55 15.45 7.15
CA LEU A 38 1.58 14.63 6.50
C LEU A 38 2.71 14.31 7.48
N ALA A 39 3.26 15.32 8.16
CA ALA A 39 4.33 15.14 9.14
C ALA A 39 3.92 14.24 10.31
N ALA A 40 2.69 14.37 10.80
CA ALA A 40 2.16 13.52 11.86
C ALA A 40 2.06 12.04 11.45
N ILE A 41 1.70 11.76 10.19
CA ILE A 41 1.67 10.39 9.66
C ILE A 41 3.09 9.87 9.43
N ASP A 42 4.00 10.70 8.91
CA ASP A 42 5.41 10.34 8.70
C ASP A 42 6.08 9.93 10.02
N ALA A 43 5.74 10.59 11.13
CA ALA A 43 6.23 10.28 12.48
C ALA A 43 5.77 8.92 13.03
N LEU A 44 4.83 8.22 12.36
CA LEU A 44 4.39 6.87 12.75
C LEU A 44 5.35 5.77 12.28
N ASP A 45 6.39 6.08 11.52
CA ASP A 45 7.37 5.07 11.11
C ASP A 45 8.05 4.41 12.32
N THR A 46 8.13 3.09 12.28
CA THR A 46 8.76 2.28 13.34
C THR A 46 9.94 1.46 12.81
N GLY A 47 10.25 1.56 11.51
CA GLY A 47 11.24 0.71 10.85
C GLY A 47 10.85 -0.77 10.77
N LYS A 48 9.62 -1.14 11.16
CA LYS A 48 9.15 -2.54 11.15
C LYS A 48 8.55 -2.91 9.80
N ARG A 49 9.10 -3.96 9.18
CA ARG A 49 8.58 -4.54 7.95
C ARG A 49 7.34 -5.40 8.25
N GLY A 50 6.27 -5.20 7.47
CA GLY A 50 5.03 -6.00 7.57
C GLY A 50 5.00 -7.28 6.72
N GLY A 51 5.92 -7.41 5.77
CA GLY A 51 6.09 -8.59 4.91
C GLY A 51 7.42 -9.31 5.17
N PRO A 52 7.73 -10.37 4.39
CA PRO A 52 9.01 -11.07 4.48
C PRO A 52 10.18 -10.15 4.08
N GLU A 53 11.38 -10.47 4.54
CA GLU A 53 12.59 -9.80 4.06
C GLU A 53 12.78 -10.05 2.56
N PRO A 54 13.22 -9.03 1.78
CA PRO A 54 13.35 -9.16 0.33
C PRO A 54 14.19 -10.36 -0.11
N ASP A 55 15.32 -10.59 0.57
CA ASP A 55 16.25 -11.68 0.25
C ASP A 55 15.70 -13.07 0.60
N ALA A 56 14.64 -13.15 1.41
CA ALA A 56 13.97 -14.40 1.74
C ALA A 56 12.91 -14.80 0.69
N VAL A 57 12.51 -13.89 -0.20
CA VAL A 57 11.50 -14.13 -1.24
C VAL A 57 12.18 -14.70 -2.49
N THR A 58 12.21 -16.03 -2.59
CA THR A 58 12.79 -16.76 -3.73
C THR A 58 11.75 -17.66 -4.40
N LEU A 59 12.06 -18.18 -5.59
CA LEU A 59 11.23 -19.21 -6.25
C LEU A 59 11.12 -20.48 -5.41
N ALA A 60 12.13 -20.82 -4.61
CA ALA A 60 12.06 -21.97 -3.71
C ALA A 60 11.06 -21.73 -2.57
N THR A 61 10.94 -20.50 -2.09
CA THR A 61 10.09 -20.14 -0.94
C THR A 61 8.66 -19.77 -1.33
N PHE A 62 8.47 -19.13 -2.50
CA PHE A 62 7.17 -18.57 -2.94
C PHE A 62 6.81 -18.90 -4.39
N GLY A 63 7.58 -19.75 -5.08
CA GLY A 63 7.26 -20.18 -6.43
C GLY A 63 5.94 -20.95 -6.47
N MET A 64 5.06 -20.55 -7.38
CA MET A 64 3.85 -21.30 -7.72
C MET A 64 4.00 -21.78 -9.17
N PRO A 65 3.78 -23.08 -9.46
CA PRO A 65 3.73 -23.53 -10.84
C PRO A 65 2.55 -22.84 -11.53
N ILE A 66 2.82 -22.15 -12.63
CA ILE A 66 1.78 -21.57 -13.49
C ILE A 66 1.31 -22.71 -14.39
N PRO A 67 0.05 -23.18 -14.27
CA PRO A 67 -0.46 -24.24 -15.14
C PRO A 67 -0.41 -23.79 -16.60
N GLU A 68 -0.01 -24.68 -17.51
CA GLU A 68 -0.23 -24.46 -18.94
C GLU A 68 -1.74 -24.48 -19.22
N ALA A 69 -2.17 -23.63 -20.17
CA ALA A 69 -3.57 -23.39 -20.49
C ALA A 69 -4.25 -24.58 -21.19
#